data_AF-A0A3S5ESV4-F1
#
_entry.id   AF-A0A3S5ESV4-F1
#
_cell.length_a   1.000
_cell.length_b   1.000
_cell.length_c   1.000
_cell.angle_alpha   90.00
_cell.angle_beta   90.00
_cell.angle_gamma   90.00
#
_symmetry.space_group_name_H-M   'P 1'
#
loop_
_entity.id
_entity.type
_entity.pdbx_description
1 polymer ?
#
loop_
_entity_poly.entity_id
_entity_poly.type
_entity_poly.pdbx_seq_one_letter_code
_entity_poly.pdbx_strand_id
1 'polypeptide(L)'
;MIIFRGWGLLGAAFPALTAFALGALPASMYGSKSAITNIVAALGALVGGALGFLCGRWLNVIRPRAKVAEWQEQRRAELRARVDAGQFQMAPGLQAPSSREEGYAQVEQLITNESPDVLRQLKNIHTLFFIPMQWFAIGVGVVIFFGALSTALR
;
A
#
# COMPACT_ATOMS: atom_id res chain seq x y z
N MET A 1 6.94 8.25 -19.95
CA MET A 1 7.21 8.04 -18.51
C MET A 1 5.89 7.67 -17.84
N ILE A 2 5.77 6.50 -17.20
CA ILE A 2 4.53 6.10 -16.54
C ILE A 2 4.50 6.73 -15.14
N ILE A 3 3.63 7.72 -14.95
CA ILE A 3 3.52 8.48 -13.69
C ILE A 3 2.62 7.79 -12.64
N PHE A 4 1.90 6.73 -13.00
CA PHE A 4 1.02 5.99 -12.09
C PHE A 4 1.28 4.48 -12.15
N ARG A 5 1.31 3.80 -11.01
CA ARG A 5 1.43 2.32 -10.93
C ARG A 5 0.34 1.74 -10.05
N GLY A 6 -0.26 0.63 -10.52
CA GLY A 6 -1.38 -0.04 -9.87
C GLY A 6 -2.50 0.95 -9.46
N TRP A 7 -2.96 0.86 -8.22
CA TRP A 7 -4.01 1.72 -7.65
C TRP A 7 -3.57 3.12 -7.20
N GLY A 8 -2.39 3.60 -7.62
CA GLY A 8 -1.86 4.89 -7.18
C GLY A 8 -2.79 6.10 -7.39
N LEU A 9 -3.62 6.07 -8.45
CA LEU A 9 -4.59 7.12 -8.76
C LEU A 9 -5.66 7.31 -7.68
N LEU A 10 -5.96 6.26 -6.90
CA LEU A 10 -6.90 6.37 -5.78
C LEU A 10 -6.44 7.38 -4.74
N GLY A 11 -5.13 7.66 -4.63
CA GLY A 11 -4.61 8.72 -3.77
C GLY A 11 -5.18 10.09 -4.09
N ALA A 12 -5.45 10.39 -5.37
CA ALA A 12 -6.14 11.62 -5.77
C ALA A 12 -7.66 11.48 -5.68
N ALA A 13 -8.18 10.30 -6.05
CA ALA A 13 -9.61 10.07 -6.18
C ALA A 13 -10.33 10.17 -4.83
N PHE A 14 -9.78 9.60 -3.75
CA PHE A 14 -10.43 9.63 -2.43
C PHE A 14 -10.71 11.06 -1.95
N PRO A 15 -9.72 11.96 -1.80
CA PRO A 15 -9.97 13.36 -1.42
C PRO A 15 -10.94 14.10 -2.33
N ALA A 16 -10.82 13.92 -3.65
CA ALA A 16 -11.66 14.64 -4.61
C ALA A 16 -13.12 14.17 -4.55
N LEU A 17 -13.34 12.86 -4.51
CA LEU A 17 -14.68 12.29 -4.49
C LEU A 17 -15.40 12.56 -3.18
N THR A 18 -14.71 12.50 -2.04
CA THR A 18 -15.35 12.82 -0.75
C THR A 18 -15.63 14.30 -0.59
N ALA A 19 -14.74 15.19 -1.07
CA ALA A 19 -15.01 16.63 -1.11
C ALA A 19 -16.25 16.94 -1.97
N PHE A 20 -16.33 16.33 -3.16
CA PHE A 20 -17.49 16.47 -4.04
C PHE A 20 -18.77 15.91 -3.41
N ALA A 21 -18.73 14.68 -2.90
CA ALA A 21 -19.90 14.00 -2.34
C ALA A 21 -20.46 14.74 -1.12
N LEU A 22 -19.60 15.20 -0.20
CA LEU A 22 -20.05 15.93 0.97
C LEU A 22 -20.45 17.38 0.64
N GLY A 23 -19.80 18.01 -0.34
CA GLY A 23 -20.14 19.37 -0.78
C GLY A 23 -21.44 19.45 -1.59
N ALA A 24 -21.86 18.37 -2.25
CA ALA A 24 -23.01 18.36 -3.15
C ALA A 24 -24.34 18.75 -2.48
N LEU A 25 -24.62 18.22 -1.28
CA LEU A 25 -25.87 18.52 -0.57
C LEU A 25 -25.94 20.00 -0.15
N PRO A 26 -24.96 20.57 0.57
CA PRO A 26 -24.91 22.01 0.84
C PRO A 26 -24.96 22.87 -0.43
N ALA A 27 -24.30 22.44 -1.52
CA ALA A 27 -24.32 23.18 -2.78
C ALA A 27 -25.74 23.31 -3.35
N SER A 28 -26.56 22.26 -3.21
CA SER A 28 -27.96 22.27 -3.65
C SER A 28 -28.87 23.16 -2.79
N MET A 29 -28.53 23.35 -1.51
CA MET A 29 -29.36 24.11 -0.54
C MET A 29 -28.96 25.58 -0.42
N TYR A 30 -27.65 25.86 -0.45
CA TYR A 30 -27.06 27.16 -0.14
C TYR A 30 -26.31 27.76 -1.33
N GLY A 31 -26.18 27.03 -2.43
CA GLY A 31 -25.39 27.41 -3.60
C GLY A 31 -23.93 26.96 -3.50
N SER A 32 -23.31 26.75 -4.66
CA SER A 32 -21.94 26.23 -4.81
C SER A 32 -20.87 27.19 -4.28
N LYS A 33 -21.17 28.49 -4.18
CA LYS A 33 -20.25 29.52 -3.69
C LYS A 33 -20.42 29.85 -2.21
N SER A 34 -21.38 29.23 -1.51
CA SER A 34 -21.61 29.56 -0.10
C SER A 34 -20.46 29.08 0.78
N ALA A 35 -20.21 29.82 1.86
CA ALA A 35 -19.20 29.44 2.86
C ALA A 35 -19.47 28.05 3.45
N ILE A 36 -20.74 27.71 3.67
CA ILE A 36 -21.16 26.39 4.18
C ILE A 36 -20.74 25.28 3.21
N THR A 37 -21.03 25.42 1.91
CA THR A 37 -20.62 24.45 0.88
C THR A 37 -19.12 24.24 0.86
N ASN A 38 -18.36 25.34 0.87
CA ASN A 38 -16.90 25.29 0.81
C ASN A 38 -16.29 24.68 2.08
N ILE A 39 -16.82 24.98 3.28
CA ILE A 39 -16.37 24.38 4.54
C ILE A 39 -16.64 22.87 4.55
N VAL A 40 -17.84 22.44 4.15
CA VAL A 40 -18.18 21.01 4.13
C VAL A 40 -17.34 20.26 3.09
N ALA A 41 -17.13 20.83 1.90
CA ALA A 41 -16.24 20.25 0.89
C ALA A 41 -14.79 20.16 1.40
N ALA A 42 -14.29 21.18 2.12
CA ALA A 42 -12.97 21.16 2.74
C ALA A 42 -12.85 20.00 3.75
N LEU A 43 -13.81 19.86 4.65
CA LEU A 43 -13.84 18.73 5.61
C LEU A 43 -13.93 17.38 4.90
N GLY A 44 -14.71 17.29 3.82
CA GLY A 44 -14.79 16.10 2.98
C GLY A 44 -13.44 15.73 2.38
N ALA A 45 -12.62 16.70 1.97
CA ALA A 45 -11.27 16.44 1.47
C ALA A 45 -10.36 15.82 2.53
N LEU A 46 -10.45 16.26 3.79
CA LEU A 46 -9.68 15.66 4.90
C LEU A 46 -10.10 14.22 5.18
N VAL A 47 -11.41 13.95 5.18
CA VAL A 47 -11.95 12.60 5.31
C VAL A 47 -11.45 11.70 4.18
N GLY A 48 -11.47 12.19 2.94
CA GLY A 48 -10.93 11.45 1.80
C GLY A 48 -9.42 11.25 1.88
N GLY A 49 -8.67 12.22 2.38
CA GLY A 49 -7.24 12.07 2.66
C GLY A 49 -6.96 10.94 3.65
N ALA A 50 -7.73 10.87 4.74
CA ALA A 50 -7.62 9.80 5.74
C ALA A 50 -8.01 8.43 5.16
N LEU A 51 -9.11 8.34 4.41
CA LEU A 51 -9.53 7.09 3.75
C LEU A 51 -8.49 6.62 2.73
N GLY A 52 -7.97 7.53 1.91
CA GLY A 52 -6.91 7.26 0.95
C GLY A 52 -5.61 6.83 1.63
N PHE A 53 -5.27 7.40 2.79
CA PHE A 53 -4.14 6.96 3.60
C PHE A 53 -4.31 5.52 4.11
N LEU A 54 -5.46 5.19 4.69
CA LEU A 54 -5.75 3.86 5.20
C LEU A 54 -5.75 2.81 4.10
N CYS A 55 -6.40 3.11 2.97
CA CYS A 55 -6.41 2.25 1.79
C CYS A 55 -4.99 2.04 1.23
N GLY A 56 -4.23 3.13 1.07
CA GLY A 56 -2.84 3.07 0.63
C GLY A 56 -1.94 2.28 1.58
N ARG A 57 -2.11 2.44 2.90
CA ARG A 57 -1.37 1.67 3.92
C ARG A 57 -1.73 0.18 3.85
N TRP A 58 -3.00 -0.15 3.66
CA TRP A 58 -3.40 -1.55 3.48
C TRP A 58 -2.76 -2.15 2.24
N LEU A 59 -2.83 -1.45 1.10
CA LEU A 59 -2.32 -1.91 -0.19
C LEU A 59 -0.79 -1.98 -0.27
N ASN A 60 -0.07 -0.99 0.27
CA ASN A 60 1.38 -0.88 0.14
C ASN A 60 2.17 -1.43 1.32
N VAL A 61 1.53 -1.70 2.48
CA VAL A 61 2.24 -2.13 3.70
C VAL A 61 1.67 -3.41 4.29
N ILE A 62 0.38 -3.44 4.59
CA ILE A 62 -0.22 -4.58 5.32
C ILE A 62 -0.33 -5.81 4.41
N ARG A 63 -0.94 -5.66 3.24
CA ARG A 63 -1.13 -6.75 2.28
C ARG A 63 0.20 -7.34 1.78
N PRO A 64 1.24 -6.54 1.45
CA PRO A 64 2.56 -7.08 1.11
C PRO A 64 3.19 -7.90 2.22
N ARG A 65 3.07 -7.47 3.49
CA ARG A 65 3.59 -8.25 4.64
C ARG A 65 2.88 -9.59 4.80
N ALA A 66 1.54 -9.59 4.68
CA ALA A 66 0.76 -10.83 4.73
C ALA A 66 1.17 -11.80 3.60
N LYS A 67 1.31 -11.28 2.38
CA LYS A 67 1.76 -12.08 1.23
C LYS A 67 3.17 -12.66 1.40
N VAL A 68 4.07 -11.92 2.05
CA VAL A 68 5.42 -12.45 2.35
C VAL A 68 5.34 -13.57 3.38
N ALA A 69 4.49 -13.46 4.40
CA ALA A 69 4.29 -14.54 5.36
C ALA A 69 3.72 -15.80 4.69
N GLU A 70 2.70 -15.65 3.84
CA GLU A 70 2.14 -16.75 3.03
C GLU A 70 3.22 -17.38 2.11
N TRP A 71 4.04 -16.54 1.46
CA TRP A 71 5.15 -16.99 0.63
C TRP A 71 6.20 -17.75 1.45
N GLN A 72 6.55 -17.29 2.65
CA GLN A 72 7.48 -17.96 3.55
C GLN A 72 6.98 -19.35 3.93
N GLU A 73 5.69 -19.50 4.27
CA GLU A 73 5.09 -20.78 4.63
C GLU A 73 5.09 -21.77 3.46
N GLN A 74 4.68 -21.32 2.28
CA GLN A 74 4.71 -22.13 1.06
C GLN A 74 6.14 -22.56 0.71
N ARG A 75 7.09 -21.62 0.77
CA ARG A 75 8.48 -21.87 0.44
C ARG A 75 9.14 -22.82 1.45
N ARG A 76 8.81 -22.68 2.72
CA ARG A 76 9.24 -23.58 3.80
C ARG A 76 8.75 -25.00 3.54
N ALA A 77 7.46 -25.18 3.24
CA ALA A 77 6.90 -26.49 2.96
C ALA A 77 7.57 -27.16 1.74
N GLU A 78 7.75 -26.41 0.65
CA GLU A 78 8.41 -26.88 -0.57
C GLU A 78 9.86 -27.33 -0.31
N LEU A 79 10.64 -26.50 0.38
CA LEU A 79 12.06 -26.78 0.62
C LEU A 79 12.26 -27.90 1.65
N ARG A 80 11.42 -27.98 2.69
CA ARG A 80 11.46 -29.10 3.65
C ARG A 80 11.13 -30.43 2.99
N ALA A 81 10.15 -30.46 2.08
CA ALA A 81 9.85 -31.66 1.30
C ALA A 81 11.06 -32.12 0.44
N ARG A 82 11.86 -31.17 -0.08
CA ARG A 82 13.12 -31.49 -0.79
C ARG A 82 14.20 -32.03 0.15
N VAL A 83 14.27 -31.54 1.39
CA VAL A 83 15.17 -32.07 2.43
C VAL A 83 14.80 -33.51 2.75
N ASP A 84 13.51 -33.79 2.96
CA ASP A 84 13.01 -35.13 3.26
C ASP A 84 13.27 -36.13 2.11
N ALA A 85 13.16 -35.66 0.86
CA ALA A 85 13.48 -36.44 -0.33
C ALA A 85 14.99 -36.61 -0.57
N GLY A 86 15.86 -35.98 0.23
CA GLY A 86 17.31 -36.00 0.04
C GLY A 86 17.81 -35.25 -1.20
N GLN A 87 16.96 -34.41 -1.80
CA GLN A 87 17.25 -33.65 -3.03
C GLN A 87 17.59 -32.18 -2.76
N PHE A 88 17.57 -31.76 -1.48
CA PHE A 88 17.87 -30.39 -1.12
C PHE A 88 19.37 -30.08 -1.24
N GLN A 89 19.66 -28.99 -1.93
CA GLN A 89 20.98 -28.36 -1.98
C GLN A 89 20.80 -26.85 -1.80
N MET A 90 21.62 -26.25 -0.95
CA MET A 90 21.51 -24.82 -0.62
C MET A 90 21.90 -23.91 -1.80
N ALA A 91 22.89 -24.33 -2.58
CA ALA A 91 23.24 -23.72 -3.85
C ALA A 91 23.82 -24.79 -4.79
N PRO A 92 23.76 -24.61 -6.12
CA PRO A 92 24.36 -25.54 -7.05
C PRO A 92 25.85 -25.76 -6.75
N GLY A 93 26.26 -27.01 -6.54
CA GLY A 93 27.65 -27.38 -6.28
C GLY A 93 28.11 -27.30 -4.81
N LEU A 94 27.24 -26.88 -3.88
CA LEU A 94 27.50 -27.06 -2.45
C LEU A 94 27.22 -28.50 -2.02
N GLN A 95 27.92 -28.96 -1.00
CA GLN A 95 27.67 -30.28 -0.41
C GLN A 95 26.21 -30.35 0.10
N ALA A 96 25.58 -31.50 -0.13
CA ALA A 96 24.27 -31.78 0.45
C ALA A 96 24.35 -31.74 1.98
N PRO A 97 23.27 -31.36 2.69
CA PRO A 97 23.27 -31.33 4.14
C PRO A 97 23.69 -32.67 4.73
N SER A 98 24.50 -32.64 5.79
CA SER A 98 24.96 -33.87 6.46
C SER A 98 23.83 -34.57 7.23
N SER A 99 22.78 -33.83 7.57
CA SER A 99 21.61 -34.32 8.29
C SER A 99 20.33 -33.57 7.88
N ARG A 100 19.17 -34.16 8.18
CA ARG A 100 17.87 -33.49 7.96
C ARG A 100 17.71 -32.21 8.79
N GLU A 101 18.21 -32.23 10.02
CA GLU A 101 18.18 -31.08 10.93
C GLU A 101 18.99 -29.91 10.37
N GLU A 102 20.19 -30.19 9.86
CA GLU A 102 21.01 -29.19 9.16
C GLU A 102 20.30 -28.68 7.89
N GLY A 103 19.67 -29.58 7.13
CA GLY A 103 18.86 -29.19 5.97
C GLY A 103 17.73 -28.23 6.34
N TYR A 104 17.00 -28.47 7.43
CA TYR A 104 15.96 -27.57 7.91
C TYR A 104 16.49 -26.22 8.37
N ALA A 105 17.64 -26.19 9.05
CA ALA A 105 18.28 -24.94 9.44
C ALA A 105 18.71 -24.12 8.22
N GLN A 106 19.29 -24.76 7.20
CA GLN A 106 19.66 -24.13 5.94
C GLN A 106 18.44 -23.58 5.18
N VAL A 107 17.30 -24.27 5.22
CA VAL A 107 16.03 -23.80 4.64
C VAL A 107 15.55 -22.51 5.31
N GLU A 108 15.54 -22.44 6.64
CA GLU A 108 15.12 -21.23 7.35
C GLU A 108 16.05 -20.05 7.07
N GLN A 109 17.36 -20.30 6.98
CA GLN A 109 18.33 -19.28 6.62
C GLN A 109 18.09 -18.74 5.20
N LEU A 110 17.84 -19.63 4.23
CA LEU A 110 17.55 -19.23 2.85
C LEU A 110 16.29 -18.36 2.77
N ILE A 111 15.20 -18.78 3.42
CA ILE A 111 13.95 -18.03 3.44
C ILE A 111 14.15 -16.67 4.11
N THR A 112 14.90 -16.61 5.21
CA THR A 112 15.20 -15.35 5.91
C THR A 112 15.99 -14.39 5.02
N ASN A 113 16.91 -14.90 4.21
CA ASN A 113 17.70 -14.10 3.28
C ASN A 113 16.89 -13.61 2.07
N GLU A 114 15.98 -14.43 1.54
CA GLU A 114 15.14 -14.09 0.36
C GLU A 114 13.95 -13.18 0.71
N SER A 115 13.42 -13.28 1.94
CA SER A 115 12.21 -12.56 2.38
C SER A 115 12.25 -11.03 2.18
N PRO A 116 13.35 -10.31 2.51
CA PRO A 116 13.42 -8.87 2.32
C PRO A 116 13.29 -8.44 0.85
N ASP A 117 13.84 -9.21 -0.07
CA ASP A 117 13.78 -8.90 -1.51
C ASP A 117 12.37 -9.12 -2.05
N VAL A 118 11.71 -10.20 -1.66
CA VAL A 118 10.30 -10.45 -1.99
C VAL A 118 9.42 -9.32 -1.43
N LEU A 119 9.64 -8.90 -0.18
CA LEU A 119 8.91 -7.78 0.42
C LEU A 119 9.15 -6.48 -0.36
N ARG A 120 10.38 -6.21 -0.79
CA ARG A 120 10.73 -5.00 -1.53
C ARG A 120 10.02 -4.92 -2.88
N GLN A 121 9.83 -6.05 -3.55
CA GLN A 121 9.10 -6.13 -4.83
C GLN A 121 7.59 -5.92 -4.65
N LEU A 122 7.02 -6.29 -3.50
CA LEU A 122 5.60 -6.17 -3.21
C LEU A 122 5.21 -4.84 -2.56
N LYS A 123 6.14 -4.18 -1.85
CA LYS A 123 5.90 -2.91 -1.14
C LYS A 123 5.88 -1.73 -2.12
N ASN A 124 5.01 -0.73 -1.84
CA ASN A 124 4.98 0.54 -2.58
C ASN A 124 4.82 0.40 -4.11
N ILE A 125 4.09 -0.62 -4.57
CA ILE A 125 3.76 -0.78 -5.98
C ILE A 125 2.63 0.15 -6.44
N HIS A 126 1.84 0.67 -5.48
CA HIS A 126 0.72 1.58 -5.73
C HIS A 126 1.17 3.03 -5.50
N THR A 127 1.62 3.68 -6.57
CA THR A 127 2.25 5.01 -6.54
C THR A 127 1.68 5.93 -7.61
N LEU A 128 1.69 7.23 -7.32
CA LEU A 128 1.38 8.31 -8.27
C LEU A 128 2.47 9.38 -8.15
N PHE A 129 3.05 9.79 -9.27
CA PHE A 129 4.27 10.61 -9.32
C PHE A 129 5.40 10.05 -8.45
N PHE A 130 5.56 8.72 -8.43
CA PHE A 130 6.54 8.00 -7.59
C PHE A 130 6.32 8.15 -6.08
N ILE A 131 5.24 8.81 -5.65
CA ILE A 131 4.85 8.94 -4.25
C ILE A 131 3.91 7.78 -3.90
N PRO A 132 4.14 7.04 -2.79
CA PRO A 132 3.21 6.03 -2.31
C PRO A 132 1.81 6.62 -2.08
N MET A 133 0.79 5.92 -2.55
CA MET A 133 -0.61 6.34 -2.52
C MET A 133 -1.05 6.97 -1.20
N GLN A 134 -0.64 6.40 -0.06
CA GLN A 134 -1.04 6.87 1.26
C GLN A 134 -0.56 8.31 1.56
N TRP A 135 0.63 8.68 1.09
CA TRP A 135 1.18 10.02 1.30
C TRP A 135 0.65 11.00 0.27
N PHE A 136 0.42 10.52 -0.96
CA PHE A 136 -0.22 11.32 -2.00
C PHE A 136 -1.63 11.73 -1.58
N ALA A 137 -2.40 10.82 -0.97
CA ALA A 137 -3.74 11.10 -0.46
C ALA A 137 -3.77 12.20 0.61
N ILE A 138 -2.81 12.19 1.53
CA ILE A 138 -2.67 13.26 2.53
C ILE A 138 -2.39 14.58 1.82
N GLY A 139 -1.41 14.61 0.90
CA GLY A 139 -1.03 15.82 0.17
C GLY A 139 -2.20 16.43 -0.58
N VAL A 140 -2.94 15.62 -1.35
CA VAL A 140 -4.13 16.09 -2.09
C VAL A 140 -5.24 16.53 -1.14
N GLY A 141 -5.52 15.79 -0.07
CA GLY A 141 -6.53 16.17 0.92
C GLY A 141 -6.24 17.53 1.55
N VAL A 142 -4.99 17.79 1.90
CA VAL A 142 -4.55 19.09 2.46
C VAL A 142 -4.69 20.21 1.42
N VAL A 143 -4.27 19.98 0.17
CA VAL A 143 -4.38 20.99 -0.90
C VAL A 143 -5.84 21.37 -1.16
N ILE A 144 -6.73 20.39 -1.29
CA ILE A 144 -8.16 20.65 -1.52
C ILE A 144 -8.77 21.34 -0.29
N PHE A 145 -8.44 20.91 0.94
CA PHE A 145 -8.92 21.54 2.17
C PHE A 145 -8.59 23.03 2.20
N PHE A 146 -7.32 23.42 2.02
CA PHE A 146 -6.93 24.83 2.06
C PHE A 146 -7.48 25.62 0.88
N GLY A 147 -7.59 25.02 -0.31
CA GLY A 147 -8.23 25.64 -1.46
C GLY A 147 -9.69 25.99 -1.19
N ALA A 148 -10.48 25.02 -0.72
CA ALA A 148 -11.88 25.21 -0.38
C ALA A 148 -12.07 26.15 0.83
N LEU A 149 -11.24 26.02 1.87
CA LEU A 149 -11.31 26.91 3.02
C LEU A 149 -10.98 28.36 2.66
N SER A 150 -9.98 28.59 1.80
CA SER A 150 -9.65 29.93 1.31
C SER A 150 -10.83 30.56 0.55
N THR A 151 -11.57 29.77 -0.23
CA THR A 151 -12.78 30.26 -0.90
C THR A 151 -13.96 30.50 0.04
N ALA A 152 -14.01 29.87 1.21
CA ALA A 152 -15.05 30.12 2.20
C ALA A 152 -14.84 31.41 3.00
N LEU A 153 -13.59 31.87 3.12
CA LEU A 153 -13.19 33.02 3.93
C LEU A 153 -13.08 34.33 3.14
N ARG A 154 -13.37 34.30 1.83
CA ARG A 154 -13.41 35.47 0.94
C ARG A 154 -14.86 35.88 0.70
#